data_AF-A0A0F9U2Z6-F1
#
_entry.id   AF-A0A0F9U2Z6-F1
#
_cell.length_a   1.000
_cell.length_b   1.000
_cell.length_c   1.000
_cell.angle_alpha   90.00
_cell.angle_beta   90.00
_cell.angle_gamma   90.00
#
_symmetry.space_group_name_H-M   'P 1'
#
loop_
_entity.id
_entity.type
_entity.pdbx_description
1 polymer ?
#
loop_
_entity_poly.entity_id
_entity_poly.type
_entity_poly.pdbx_seq_one_letter_code
_entity_poly.pdbx_strand_id
1 'polypeptide(L)'
;MSATARKNIASLRGGGEGSPKPPAPVFLVNRFKDNLPMAFDGFREGSGDEKTGKLVEITIIKAGVSLNGLDYLPSTLREAATLFEGVPIYAFKFGKTIGDEKKLSHLPEQAKTRRGNFGNQVGVIKESWWDEALQSIRGLVAIFDGDTRTKLKNAFDQKLIGRGVKEPAFGLSIDAAGLKEGAGVTKIVRPESVDIVKKAAADGAFDRLVASATETEELDMEAKEVTALIETALAGNNTNLLKLLKEQGDEEGNGDGGDALSGLRKMLEGASPEDQRTLATRVLAMFKEMGLTEASPEEKKREQMTEALRGLMAKHAKDPKALTEAVGQLVEASDEPEDARDQKLKLQDRQLREMAISRVLDTLTLKEGRTFVDIDDAIALADLTKVKVSEDYSEVAGLLEAMEALAEKKPHLLKPIEDQTKVTSKEGADEGAAATAHGKKPAPRGQEVILREDADDDDGPTVKGLEADLAAIDERLKNGTAIDADLVRRARIGSQLKRARSA
;
A
#
# COMPACT_ATOMS: atom_id res chain seq x y z
N MET A 1 30.88 36.17 -69.84
CA MET A 1 31.86 35.28 -70.50
C MET A 1 33.26 35.71 -70.08
N SER A 2 34.01 34.75 -69.53
CA SER A 2 35.48 34.60 -69.44
C SER A 2 36.39 35.76 -68.97
N ALA A 3 36.89 35.56 -67.76
CA ALA A 3 38.30 35.60 -67.34
C ALA A 3 39.18 36.82 -67.67
N THR A 4 39.63 37.53 -66.62
CA THR A 4 40.97 38.14 -66.61
C THR A 4 41.54 38.16 -65.18
N ALA A 5 42.85 37.94 -65.13
CA ALA A 5 43.70 37.66 -63.99
C ALA A 5 44.10 38.87 -63.13
N ARG A 6 44.25 38.58 -61.83
CA ARG A 6 45.37 38.90 -60.90
C ARG A 6 46.28 40.12 -61.18
N LYS A 7 46.40 40.99 -60.17
CA LYS A 7 47.63 41.58 -59.57
C LYS A 7 47.23 42.16 -58.19
N ASN A 8 47.76 41.66 -57.06
CA ASN A 8 49.02 42.02 -56.35
C ASN A 8 49.06 43.50 -55.91
N ILE A 9 49.54 43.94 -54.74
CA ILE A 9 50.21 43.39 -53.54
C ILE A 9 50.25 44.57 -52.52
N ALA A 10 50.26 44.27 -51.22
CA ALA A 10 50.75 45.08 -50.10
C ALA A 10 50.10 46.45 -49.76
N SER A 11 49.45 46.52 -48.60
CA SER A 11 49.91 47.36 -47.47
C SER A 11 49.06 47.10 -46.22
N LEU A 12 49.64 47.41 -45.06
CA LEU A 12 49.05 47.43 -43.70
C LEU A 12 49.24 46.16 -42.85
N ARG A 13 50.48 46.05 -42.36
CA ARG A 13 50.80 45.57 -41.01
C ARG A 13 50.47 46.67 -39.99
N GLY A 14 49.68 46.33 -38.99
CA GLY A 14 49.40 47.07 -37.76
C GLY A 14 48.24 46.34 -37.10
N GLY A 15 48.44 45.49 -36.09
CA GLY A 15 49.09 45.80 -34.82
C GLY A 15 47.98 46.20 -33.85
N GLY A 16 47.41 45.23 -33.14
CA GLY A 16 46.29 45.43 -32.22
C GLY A 16 45.80 44.12 -31.64
N GLU A 17 46.56 43.58 -30.68
CA GLU A 17 46.11 42.51 -29.79
C GLU A 17 44.85 42.97 -29.03
N GLY A 18 43.76 42.26 -29.26
CA GLY A 18 42.49 42.43 -28.58
C GLY A 18 41.77 41.11 -28.55
N SER A 19 42.13 40.26 -27.58
CA SER A 19 41.45 38.99 -27.31
C SER A 19 39.94 39.24 -27.17
N PRO A 20 39.07 38.50 -27.90
CA PRO A 20 37.64 38.66 -27.73
C PRO A 20 37.24 38.23 -26.32
N LYS A 21 36.72 39.20 -25.57
CA LYS A 21 36.11 38.99 -24.25
C LYS A 21 35.00 37.94 -24.41
N PRO A 22 35.01 36.82 -23.66
CA PRO A 22 33.93 35.84 -23.75
C PRO A 22 32.60 36.52 -23.36
N PRO A 23 31.50 36.21 -24.05
CA PRO A 23 30.20 36.75 -23.67
C PRO A 23 29.88 36.33 -22.24
N ALA A 24 29.43 37.29 -21.44
CA ALA A 24 28.97 37.05 -20.07
C ALA A 24 27.90 35.94 -20.08
N PRO A 25 27.86 35.04 -19.07
CA PRO A 25 26.79 34.07 -18.97
C PRO A 25 25.47 34.82 -18.81
N VAL A 26 24.60 34.69 -19.82
CA VAL A 26 23.21 35.09 -19.72
C VAL A 26 22.57 34.16 -18.71
N PHE A 27 22.44 34.63 -17.47
CA PHE A 27 21.56 34.01 -16.48
C PHE A 27 20.13 34.14 -16.99
N LEU A 28 19.63 33.08 -17.64
CA LEU A 28 18.21 32.93 -17.92
C LEU A 28 17.51 32.65 -16.58
N VAL A 29 17.16 33.73 -15.88
CA VAL A 29 16.23 33.68 -14.76
C VAL A 29 14.88 33.29 -15.35
N ASN A 30 14.55 32.01 -15.30
CA ASN A 30 13.21 31.50 -15.58
C ASN A 30 12.23 32.12 -14.57
N ARG A 31 11.66 33.28 -14.91
CA ARG A 31 10.41 33.78 -14.34
C ARG A 31 9.27 32.91 -14.87
N PHE A 32 9.13 31.71 -14.31
CA PHE A 32 7.86 30.99 -14.33
C PHE A 32 7.05 31.47 -13.12
N LYS A 33 6.33 32.58 -13.26
CA LYS A 33 5.31 32.98 -12.30
C LYS A 33 3.92 33.25 -12.90
N ASP A 34 3.76 33.34 -14.21
CA ASP A 34 2.49 33.81 -14.77
C ASP A 34 1.84 32.90 -15.83
N ASN A 35 2.23 31.63 -15.95
CA ASN A 35 1.50 30.66 -16.77
C ASN A 35 1.18 29.42 -15.96
N LEU A 36 0.10 29.50 -15.18
CA LEU A 36 -0.66 28.32 -14.74
C LEU A 36 -1.29 27.69 -16.00
N PRO A 37 -0.88 26.50 -16.46
CA PRO A 37 -1.75 25.74 -17.34
C PRO A 37 -3.00 25.40 -16.53
N MET A 38 -4.16 25.68 -17.12
CA MET A 38 -5.47 25.37 -16.55
C MET A 38 -5.46 23.94 -16.02
N ALA A 39 -5.53 23.82 -14.70
CA ALA A 39 -5.69 22.55 -14.03
C ALA A 39 -6.95 21.88 -14.59
N PHE A 40 -6.81 20.61 -14.93
CA PHE A 40 -7.91 19.72 -15.22
C PHE A 40 -8.65 19.46 -13.89
N ASP A 41 -9.38 20.47 -13.38
CA ASP A 41 -10.29 20.40 -12.22
C ASP A 41 -11.61 19.69 -12.60
N GLY A 42 -11.51 18.64 -13.42
CA GLY A 42 -12.65 17.88 -13.93
C GLY A 42 -13.17 16.81 -12.96
N PHE A 43 -12.47 16.55 -11.85
CA PHE A 43 -12.93 15.59 -10.84
C PHE A 43 -13.84 16.28 -9.83
N ARG A 44 -15.13 16.26 -10.15
CA ARG A 44 -16.28 16.61 -9.30
C ARG A 44 -15.97 16.41 -7.82
N GLU A 45 -15.96 17.50 -7.04
CA GLU A 45 -16.26 17.39 -5.62
C GLU A 45 -17.66 16.79 -5.53
N GLY A 46 -17.73 15.49 -5.20
CA GLY A 46 -19.00 14.81 -4.94
C GLY A 46 -19.72 15.55 -3.83
N SER A 47 -20.82 16.21 -4.18
CA SER A 47 -21.62 17.00 -3.26
C SER A 47 -22.45 16.05 -2.39
N GLY A 48 -22.01 15.82 -1.15
CA GLY A 48 -22.89 15.37 -0.07
C GLY A 48 -22.62 13.99 0.53
N ASP A 49 -21.82 13.14 -0.10
CA ASP A 49 -21.59 11.78 0.44
C ASP A 49 -20.53 11.77 1.54
N GLU A 50 -20.81 11.03 2.61
CA GLU A 50 -19.93 10.91 3.77
C GLU A 50 -18.60 10.27 3.36
N LYS A 51 -17.49 10.96 3.63
CA LYS A 51 -16.14 10.48 3.34
C LYS A 51 -15.77 9.37 4.31
N THR A 52 -16.14 8.14 3.94
CA THR A 52 -15.92 6.92 4.75
C THR A 52 -14.45 6.52 4.90
N GLY A 53 -13.56 7.06 4.06
CA GLY A 53 -12.15 6.67 4.01
C GLY A 53 -11.91 5.30 3.37
N LYS A 54 -12.92 4.69 2.73
CA LYS A 54 -12.77 3.45 1.96
C LYS A 54 -11.87 3.65 0.74
N LEU A 55 -11.98 4.80 0.07
CA LEU A 55 -11.14 5.18 -1.06
C LEU A 55 -10.34 6.44 -0.69
N VAL A 56 -9.03 6.39 -0.94
CA VAL A 56 -8.12 7.49 -0.65
C VAL A 56 -7.25 7.74 -1.87
N GLU A 57 -7.20 8.98 -2.31
CA GLU A 57 -6.26 9.41 -3.34
C GLU A 57 -4.93 9.72 -2.68
N ILE A 58 -3.86 9.17 -3.25
CA ILE A 58 -2.51 9.23 -2.70
C ILE A 58 -1.51 9.69 -3.76
N THR A 59 -0.41 10.25 -3.30
CA THR A 59 0.84 10.35 -4.04
C THR A 59 1.73 9.21 -3.56
N ILE A 60 2.09 8.29 -4.45
CA ILE A 60 2.89 7.12 -4.10
C ILE A 60 4.35 7.51 -3.96
N ILE A 61 4.89 8.21 -4.98
CA ILE A 61 6.27 8.68 -5.04
C ILE A 61 6.37 9.91 -5.95
N LYS A 62 7.25 10.87 -5.61
CA LYS A 62 7.57 12.04 -6.45
C LYS A 62 8.95 11.90 -7.09
N ALA A 63 9.11 12.52 -8.26
CA ALA A 63 10.41 12.64 -8.90
C ALA A 63 11.34 13.54 -8.07
N GLY A 64 12.64 13.24 -8.12
CA GLY A 64 13.69 13.96 -7.42
C GLY A 64 14.47 13.07 -6.46
N VAL A 65 15.24 13.72 -5.58
CA VAL A 65 16.12 13.05 -4.63
C VAL A 65 15.37 12.74 -3.34
N SER A 66 15.22 11.46 -3.03
CA SER A 66 14.64 10.96 -1.78
C SER A 66 15.57 11.19 -0.58
N LEU A 67 15.03 11.00 0.62
CA LEU A 67 15.80 11.15 1.87
C LEU A 67 16.98 10.17 1.99
N ASN A 68 16.90 8.99 1.36
CA ASN A 68 18.01 8.03 1.29
C ASN A 68 19.01 8.33 0.15
N GLY A 69 18.85 9.46 -0.56
CA GLY A 69 19.80 9.95 -1.56
C GLY A 69 19.65 9.32 -2.95
N LEU A 70 18.57 8.58 -3.21
CA LEU A 70 18.25 8.06 -4.55
C LEU A 70 17.57 9.14 -5.39
N ASP A 71 17.94 9.26 -6.65
CA ASP A 71 17.38 10.24 -7.59
C ASP A 71 16.42 9.56 -8.57
N TYR A 72 15.13 9.85 -8.42
CA TYR A 72 14.06 9.31 -9.25
C TYR A 72 13.76 10.25 -10.40
N LEU A 73 14.22 9.90 -11.60
CA LEU A 73 13.95 10.68 -12.80
C LEU A 73 12.45 10.63 -13.15
N PRO A 74 11.86 11.74 -13.61
CA PRO A 74 10.46 11.75 -14.02
C PRO A 74 10.12 10.73 -15.13
N SER A 75 11.03 10.52 -16.08
CA SER A 75 10.85 9.51 -17.13
C SER A 75 10.74 8.10 -16.56
N THR A 76 11.58 7.79 -15.57
CA THR A 76 11.58 6.48 -14.90
C THR A 76 10.29 6.26 -14.13
N LEU A 77 9.81 7.27 -13.40
CA LEU A 77 8.55 7.17 -12.66
C LEU A 77 7.33 7.10 -13.59
N ARG A 78 7.34 7.83 -14.71
CA ARG A 78 6.29 7.78 -15.72
C ARG A 78 6.14 6.37 -16.31
N GLU A 79 7.24 5.71 -16.63
CA GLU A 79 7.24 4.33 -17.14
C GLU A 79 6.78 3.32 -16.08
N ALA A 80 7.07 3.60 -14.80
CA ALA A 80 6.71 2.74 -13.69
C ALA A 80 5.28 2.91 -13.19
N ALA A 81 4.56 3.95 -13.62
CA ALA A 81 3.28 4.35 -13.04
C ALA A 81 2.29 3.18 -12.95
N THR A 82 2.07 2.45 -14.04
CA THR A 82 1.11 1.34 -14.10
C THR A 82 1.54 0.09 -13.34
N LEU A 83 2.81 0.00 -12.91
CA LEU A 83 3.29 -1.16 -12.13
C LEU A 83 2.72 -1.18 -10.72
N PHE A 84 2.19 -0.05 -10.24
CA PHE A 84 1.66 0.08 -8.88
C PHE A 84 0.22 -0.42 -8.72
N GLU A 85 -0.49 -0.74 -9.80
CA GLU A 85 -1.82 -1.33 -9.71
C GLU A 85 -1.77 -2.71 -9.07
N GLY A 86 -2.64 -2.95 -8.09
CA GLY A 86 -2.68 -4.20 -7.33
C GLY A 86 -1.61 -4.31 -6.24
N VAL A 87 -0.71 -3.33 -6.08
CA VAL A 87 0.31 -3.36 -5.03
C VAL A 87 -0.36 -3.26 -3.65
N PRO A 88 -0.04 -4.17 -2.72
CA PRO A 88 -0.60 -4.15 -1.38
C PRO A 88 -0.09 -2.96 -0.58
N ILE A 89 -0.99 -2.40 0.24
CA ILE A 89 -0.66 -1.35 1.20
C ILE A 89 -0.57 -1.99 2.58
N TYR A 90 0.55 -1.83 3.26
CA TYR A 90 0.73 -2.30 4.63
C TYR A 90 0.77 -1.16 5.64
N ALA A 91 0.35 -1.42 6.86
CA ALA A 91 0.57 -0.55 7.99
C ALA A 91 1.17 -1.37 9.14
N PHE A 92 2.44 -1.11 9.47
CA PHE A 92 3.08 -1.82 10.57
C PHE A 92 2.57 -1.28 11.91
N LYS A 93 1.82 -2.13 12.64
CA LYS A 93 1.30 -1.96 14.01
C LYS A 93 1.05 -0.50 14.43
N PHE A 94 -0.13 0.02 14.11
CA PHE A 94 -0.72 1.11 14.90
C PHE A 94 -0.91 0.65 16.36
N GLY A 95 -0.07 1.12 17.28
CA GLY A 95 -0.37 1.09 18.71
C GLY A 95 0.05 -0.15 19.51
N LYS A 96 0.91 -1.05 19.00
CA LYS A 96 1.59 -2.04 19.86
C LYS A 96 3.10 -2.03 19.63
N THR A 97 3.82 -1.55 20.65
CA THR A 97 5.27 -1.54 20.77
C THR A 97 5.85 -2.94 20.56
N ILE A 98 6.80 -3.06 19.65
CA ILE A 98 7.87 -4.05 19.76
C ILE A 98 9.11 -3.21 20.13
N GLY A 99 9.56 -3.32 21.38
CA GLY A 99 10.81 -2.69 21.85
C GLY A 99 10.82 -1.16 21.84
N ASP A 100 10.16 -0.55 22.82
CA ASP A 100 10.42 0.79 23.40
C ASP A 100 10.67 2.05 22.54
N GLU A 101 10.48 2.07 21.22
CA GLU A 101 10.34 3.35 20.51
C GLU A 101 9.11 3.42 19.60
N LYS A 102 8.35 4.50 19.79
CA LYS A 102 7.15 4.90 19.04
C LYS A 102 7.48 5.26 17.59
N LYS A 103 7.90 4.31 16.77
CA LYS A 103 8.25 4.56 15.36
C LYS A 103 7.44 3.65 14.44
N LEU A 104 6.65 4.27 13.56
CA LEU A 104 6.13 3.65 12.34
C LEU A 104 7.30 3.65 11.34
N SER A 105 8.10 2.60 11.37
CA SER A 105 9.13 2.28 10.38
C SER A 105 8.55 1.27 9.38
N HIS A 106 9.29 0.96 8.33
CA HIS A 106 8.95 -0.12 7.40
C HIS A 106 8.70 -1.44 8.13
N LEU A 107 8.00 -2.37 7.46
CA LEU A 107 7.89 -3.73 7.97
C LEU A 107 9.30 -4.32 8.13
N PRO A 108 9.75 -4.69 9.35
CA PRO A 108 11.03 -5.36 9.50
C PRO A 108 10.99 -6.70 8.74
N GLU A 109 12.13 -7.16 8.23
CA GLU A 109 12.22 -8.41 7.45
C GLU A 109 11.55 -9.59 8.15
N GLN A 110 11.64 -9.66 9.49
CA GLN A 110 11.04 -10.72 10.29
C GLN A 110 9.51 -10.69 10.29
N ALA A 111 8.90 -9.51 10.06
CA ALA A 111 7.46 -9.36 9.89
C ALA A 111 7.00 -9.71 8.46
N LYS A 112 7.93 -9.78 7.48
CA LYS A 112 7.66 -10.13 6.09
C LYS A 112 7.49 -11.63 5.81
N THR A 113 7.39 -12.46 6.86
CA THR A 113 7.09 -13.90 6.69
C THR A 113 5.77 -14.10 5.95
N ARG A 114 5.62 -15.22 5.22
CA ARG A 114 4.42 -15.54 4.40
C ARG A 114 3.08 -15.41 5.17
N ARG A 115 3.08 -15.50 6.51
CA ARG A 115 1.90 -15.28 7.37
C ARG A 115 1.84 -13.90 8.02
N GLY A 116 2.97 -13.18 8.15
CA GLY A 116 3.07 -11.87 8.78
C GLY A 116 2.60 -10.71 7.91
N ASN A 117 2.63 -10.86 6.58
CA ASN A 117 2.19 -9.82 5.65
C ASN A 117 0.66 -9.62 5.66
N PHE A 118 -0.12 -10.71 5.61
CA PHE A 118 -1.59 -10.59 5.58
C PHE A 118 -2.17 -9.83 6.78
N GLY A 119 -1.60 -10.02 7.98
CA GLY A 119 -2.09 -9.35 9.19
C GLY A 119 -1.84 -7.84 9.24
N ASN A 120 -0.90 -7.33 8.43
CA ASN A 120 -0.60 -5.89 8.36
C ASN A 120 -1.11 -5.26 7.06
N GLN A 121 -1.69 -6.03 6.15
CA GLN A 121 -2.23 -5.49 4.91
C GLN A 121 -3.50 -4.73 5.24
N VAL A 122 -3.55 -3.45 4.87
CA VAL A 122 -4.69 -2.57 5.17
C VAL A 122 -5.43 -2.14 3.91
N GLY A 123 -4.81 -2.29 2.75
CA GLY A 123 -5.38 -1.89 1.48
C GLY A 123 -4.67 -2.45 0.25
N VAL A 124 -5.12 -1.97 -0.90
CA VAL A 124 -4.54 -2.23 -2.21
C VAL A 124 -4.71 -1.01 -3.10
N ILE A 125 -3.70 -0.73 -3.93
CA ILE A 125 -3.79 0.31 -4.97
C ILE A 125 -4.69 -0.21 -6.09
N LYS A 126 -5.81 0.47 -6.33
CA LYS A 126 -6.80 0.11 -7.36
C LYS A 126 -6.43 0.65 -8.73
N GLU A 127 -5.97 1.90 -8.76
CA GLU A 127 -5.58 2.61 -9.98
C GLU A 127 -4.31 3.39 -9.68
N SER A 128 -3.44 3.52 -10.67
CA SER A 128 -2.23 4.35 -10.56
C SER A 128 -1.93 5.05 -11.87
N TRP A 129 -1.50 6.31 -11.79
CA TRP A 129 -1.26 7.14 -12.95
C TRP A 129 -0.12 8.14 -12.71
N TRP A 130 0.50 8.58 -13.81
CA TRP A 130 1.49 9.65 -13.77
C TRP A 130 0.79 11.02 -13.79
N ASP A 131 1.16 11.88 -12.85
CA ASP A 131 0.72 13.28 -12.81
C ASP A 131 1.84 14.19 -13.34
N GLU A 132 1.64 14.77 -14.53
CA GLU A 132 2.63 15.65 -15.15
C GLU A 132 2.82 16.98 -14.41
N ALA A 133 1.80 17.51 -13.75
CA ALA A 133 1.93 18.78 -13.05
C ALA A 133 2.78 18.62 -11.79
N LEU A 134 2.58 17.52 -11.08
CA LEU A 134 3.28 17.22 -9.82
C LEU A 134 4.57 16.42 -10.01
N GLN A 135 4.81 15.90 -11.21
CA GLN A 135 5.92 14.98 -11.51
C GLN A 135 5.95 13.81 -10.51
N SER A 136 4.81 13.14 -10.35
CA SER A 136 4.63 12.10 -9.33
C SER A 136 3.75 10.95 -9.81
N ILE A 137 3.96 9.75 -9.28
CA ILE A 137 3.00 8.65 -9.43
C ILE A 137 1.92 8.85 -8.38
N ARG A 138 0.66 8.91 -8.82
CA ARG A 138 -0.52 9.04 -7.97
C ARG A 138 -1.37 7.79 -8.09
N GLY A 139 -2.24 7.57 -7.13
CA GLY A 139 -3.12 6.41 -7.15
C GLY A 139 -4.36 6.55 -6.30
N LEU A 140 -5.31 5.65 -6.53
CA LEU A 140 -6.48 5.42 -5.69
C LEU A 140 -6.26 4.15 -4.89
N VAL A 141 -6.38 4.25 -3.58
CA VAL A 141 -6.23 3.12 -2.66
C VAL A 141 -7.57 2.74 -2.08
N ALA A 142 -7.88 1.44 -2.13
CA ALA A 142 -8.97 0.86 -1.35
C ALA A 142 -8.43 0.38 -0.01
N ILE A 143 -8.88 0.99 1.08
CA ILE A 143 -8.55 0.59 2.46
C ILE A 143 -9.67 -0.30 2.99
N PHE A 144 -9.38 -1.58 3.19
CA PHE A 144 -10.35 -2.54 3.70
C PHE A 144 -10.31 -2.66 5.24
N ASP A 145 -9.18 -2.36 5.88
CA ASP A 145 -9.04 -2.39 7.33
C ASP A 145 -9.79 -1.23 8.02
N GLY A 146 -10.76 -1.55 8.88
CA GLY A 146 -11.65 -0.57 9.51
C GLY A 146 -10.94 0.37 10.49
N ASP A 147 -9.95 -0.14 11.22
CA ASP A 147 -9.16 0.65 12.17
C ASP A 147 -8.32 1.69 11.43
N THR A 148 -7.62 1.28 10.37
CA THR A 148 -6.81 2.16 9.53
C THR A 148 -7.67 3.20 8.84
N ARG A 149 -8.84 2.82 8.28
CA ARG A 149 -9.80 3.80 7.74
C ARG A 149 -10.16 4.88 8.76
N THR A 150 -10.52 4.49 9.97
CA THR A 150 -10.93 5.40 11.04
C THR A 150 -9.78 6.35 11.42
N LYS A 151 -8.56 5.83 11.53
CA LYS A 151 -7.36 6.62 11.84
C LYS A 151 -7.02 7.61 10.73
N LEU A 152 -7.05 7.19 9.47
CA LEU A 152 -6.82 8.08 8.32
C LEU A 152 -7.90 9.16 8.24
N LYS A 153 -9.17 8.79 8.44
CA LYS A 153 -10.27 9.77 8.48
C LYS A 153 -10.05 10.82 9.57
N ASN A 154 -9.78 10.38 10.80
CA ASN A 154 -9.51 11.29 11.92
C ASN A 154 -8.30 12.19 11.64
N ALA A 155 -7.23 11.66 11.03
CA ALA A 155 -6.05 12.44 10.68
C ALA A 155 -6.36 13.49 9.59
N PHE A 156 -7.20 13.16 8.60
CA PHE A 156 -7.69 14.12 7.61
C PHE A 156 -8.56 15.21 8.23
N ASP A 157 -9.51 14.83 9.08
CA ASP A 157 -10.42 15.78 9.77
C ASP A 157 -9.63 16.75 10.66
N GLN A 158 -8.53 16.28 11.26
CA GLN A 158 -7.60 17.08 12.06
C GLN A 158 -6.53 17.83 11.24
N LYS A 159 -6.55 17.72 9.90
CA LYS A 159 -5.55 18.32 8.99
C LYS A 159 -4.11 17.90 9.29
N LEU A 160 -3.93 16.68 9.80
CA LEU A 160 -2.62 16.06 10.04
C LEU A 160 -2.06 15.39 8.78
N ILE A 161 -2.92 15.11 7.80
CA ILE A 161 -2.57 14.62 6.47
C ILE A 161 -3.45 15.32 5.43
N GLY A 162 -3.12 15.17 4.15
CA GLY A 162 -3.82 15.83 3.05
C GLY A 162 -2.96 16.84 2.30
N ARG A 163 -3.45 17.30 1.15
CA ARG A 163 -2.77 18.32 0.33
C ARG A 163 -2.50 19.59 1.12
N GLY A 164 -1.27 20.11 1.00
CA GLY A 164 -0.85 21.36 1.61
C GLY A 164 -0.41 21.26 3.07
N VAL A 165 -0.49 20.07 3.69
CA VAL A 165 0.09 19.84 5.02
C VAL A 165 1.61 19.83 4.91
N LYS A 166 2.28 20.73 5.64
CA LYS A 166 3.73 20.91 5.56
C LYS A 166 4.51 19.72 6.14
N GLU A 167 3.99 19.14 7.22
CA GLU A 167 4.61 18.03 7.95
C GLU A 167 3.52 16.99 8.24
N PRO A 168 3.22 16.10 7.28
CA PRO A 168 2.16 15.14 7.46
C PRO A 168 2.51 14.13 8.56
N ALA A 169 1.54 13.77 9.39
CA ALA A 169 1.73 12.80 10.48
C ALA A 169 2.01 11.38 9.95
N PHE A 170 1.54 11.09 8.73
CA PHE A 170 1.75 9.84 8.03
C PHE A 170 2.13 10.13 6.57
N GLY A 171 3.04 9.33 6.05
CA GLY A 171 3.43 9.30 4.65
C GLY A 171 3.36 7.88 4.10
N LEU A 172 3.73 7.76 2.83
CA LEU A 172 3.83 6.48 2.13
C LEU A 172 5.26 6.26 1.72
N SER A 173 5.74 5.04 1.87
CA SER A 173 7.08 4.64 1.44
C SER A 173 6.98 3.38 0.61
N ILE A 174 7.81 3.27 -0.43
CA ILE A 174 7.75 2.14 -1.37
C ILE A 174 8.82 1.11 -1.03
N ASP A 175 8.48 -0.16 -1.19
CA ASP A 175 9.45 -1.27 -1.29
C ASP A 175 9.38 -1.82 -2.71
N ALA A 176 10.46 -1.69 -3.47
CA ALA A 176 10.46 -2.05 -4.88
C ALA A 176 11.82 -2.60 -5.34
N ALA A 177 11.80 -3.54 -6.27
CA ALA A 177 12.99 -3.94 -7.01
C ALA A 177 13.22 -2.99 -8.18
N GLY A 178 14.48 -2.57 -8.40
CA GLY A 178 14.84 -1.67 -9.49
C GLY A 178 16.29 -1.79 -9.96
N LEU A 179 16.61 -1.04 -11.01
CA LEU A 179 17.95 -0.84 -11.52
C LEU A 179 18.40 0.59 -11.18
N LYS A 180 19.66 0.74 -10.77
CA LYS A 180 20.26 2.05 -10.51
C LYS A 180 21.64 2.20 -11.15
N GLU A 181 21.98 3.43 -11.49
CA GLU A 181 23.32 3.84 -11.92
C GLU A 181 23.80 4.98 -11.01
N GLY A 182 24.73 4.66 -10.11
CA GLY A 182 25.09 5.56 -9.02
C GLY A 182 23.90 5.82 -8.08
N ALA A 183 23.55 7.09 -7.91
CA ALA A 183 22.36 7.50 -7.16
C ALA A 183 21.07 7.50 -8.02
N GLY A 184 21.19 7.49 -9.35
CA GLY A 184 20.05 7.59 -10.25
C GLY A 184 19.32 6.26 -10.38
N VAL A 185 18.04 6.24 -10.01
CA VAL A 185 17.16 5.09 -10.30
C VAL A 185 16.79 5.15 -11.77
N THR A 186 17.26 4.17 -12.54
CA THR A 186 17.06 4.13 -13.99
C THR A 186 15.77 3.40 -14.34
N LYS A 187 15.38 2.39 -13.56
CA LYS A 187 14.16 1.61 -13.78
C LYS A 187 13.60 1.04 -12.49
N ILE A 188 12.28 1.12 -12.30
CA ILE A 188 11.55 0.30 -11.33
C ILE A 188 11.09 -0.95 -12.07
N VAL A 189 11.46 -2.12 -11.55
CA VAL A 189 11.15 -3.42 -12.16
C VAL A 189 9.87 -3.99 -11.58
N ARG A 190 9.75 -3.98 -10.25
CA ARG A 190 8.59 -4.53 -9.55
C ARG A 190 8.40 -3.86 -8.20
N PRO A 191 7.34 -3.07 -8.00
CA PRO A 191 6.92 -2.67 -6.67
C PRO A 191 6.38 -3.89 -5.91
N GLU A 192 6.86 -4.10 -4.69
CA GLU A 192 6.44 -5.21 -3.84
C GLU A 192 5.37 -4.76 -2.84
N SER A 193 5.55 -3.56 -2.27
CA SER A 193 4.59 -2.97 -1.36
C SER A 193 4.66 -1.45 -1.30
N VAL A 194 3.62 -0.87 -0.70
CA VAL A 194 3.64 0.50 -0.21
C VAL A 194 3.26 0.49 1.27
N ASP A 195 4.10 1.08 2.10
CA ASP A 195 3.96 1.04 3.54
C ASP A 195 3.53 2.41 4.08
N ILE A 196 2.58 2.41 5.01
CA ILE A 196 2.22 3.61 5.78
C ILE A 196 3.28 3.83 6.85
N VAL A 197 4.04 4.92 6.71
CA VAL A 197 5.16 5.27 7.59
C VAL A 197 4.96 6.64 8.23
N LYS A 198 5.76 6.98 9.25
CA LYS A 198 5.71 8.32 9.86
C LYS A 198 6.36 9.39 8.97
N LYS A 199 7.42 9.01 8.24
CA LYS A 199 8.18 9.91 7.36
C LYS A 199 8.46 9.18 6.04
N ALA A 200 7.85 9.65 4.96
CA ALA A 200 8.13 9.14 3.62
C ALA A 200 9.52 9.59 3.15
N ALA A 201 10.27 8.71 2.49
CA ALA A 201 11.58 9.08 1.95
C ALA A 201 11.47 9.81 0.61
N ALA A 202 10.56 9.43 -0.27
CA ALA A 202 10.35 10.07 -1.58
C ALA A 202 9.02 10.82 -1.71
N ASP A 203 8.65 11.58 -0.67
CA ASP A 203 7.47 12.46 -0.63
C ASP A 203 6.12 11.76 -0.92
N GLY A 204 6.02 10.46 -0.62
CA GLY A 204 4.75 9.73 -0.65
C GLY A 204 3.79 10.24 0.42
N ALA A 205 2.53 10.50 0.05
CA ALA A 205 1.57 11.22 0.89
C ALA A 205 0.11 10.83 0.61
N PHE A 206 -0.74 11.05 1.61
CA PHE A 206 -2.19 11.01 1.44
C PHE A 206 -2.70 12.37 0.97
N ASP A 207 -3.40 12.41 -0.17
CA ASP A 207 -3.81 13.68 -0.79
C ASP A 207 -5.23 14.08 -0.38
N ARG A 208 -6.22 13.19 -0.60
CA ARG A 208 -7.61 13.42 -0.21
C ARG A 208 -8.37 12.12 0.02
N LEU A 209 -9.35 12.16 0.95
CA LEU A 209 -10.38 11.14 1.03
C LEU A 209 -11.34 11.32 -0.15
N VAL A 210 -11.56 10.23 -0.88
CA VAL A 210 -12.55 10.19 -1.95
C VAL A 210 -13.84 9.72 -1.31
N ALA A 211 -14.94 10.43 -1.57
CA ALA A 211 -16.25 9.90 -1.24
C ALA A 211 -16.34 8.57 -1.97
N SER A 212 -16.50 7.46 -1.25
CA SER A 212 -16.92 6.24 -1.93
C SER A 212 -18.25 6.64 -2.54
N ALA A 213 -18.30 6.78 -3.88
CA ALA A 213 -19.56 6.55 -4.56
C ALA A 213 -20.05 5.29 -3.89
N THR A 214 -21.21 5.38 -3.23
CA THR A 214 -21.89 4.16 -2.81
C THR A 214 -21.81 3.32 -4.07
N GLU A 215 -21.00 2.25 -4.04
CA GLU A 215 -21.30 1.09 -4.84
C GLU A 215 -22.71 0.81 -4.34
N THR A 216 -23.66 1.44 -5.01
CA THR A 216 -24.87 0.79 -5.41
C THR A 216 -24.25 -0.44 -6.02
N GLU A 217 -24.12 -1.50 -5.21
CA GLU A 217 -24.18 -2.83 -5.75
C GLU A 217 -25.25 -2.68 -6.81
N GLU A 218 -24.84 -2.72 -8.07
CA GLU A 218 -25.76 -3.03 -9.14
C GLU A 218 -26.24 -4.42 -8.75
N LEU A 219 -27.20 -4.44 -7.82
CA LEU A 219 -28.14 -5.51 -7.66
C LEU A 219 -28.82 -5.46 -9.02
N ASP A 220 -28.28 -6.23 -9.96
CA ASP A 220 -28.98 -6.73 -11.14
C ASP A 220 -30.14 -7.62 -10.64
N MET A 221 -30.97 -7.07 -9.75
CA MET A 221 -32.29 -7.58 -9.52
C MET A 221 -33.04 -7.31 -10.81
N GLU A 222 -33.33 -8.38 -11.54
CA GLU A 222 -34.21 -8.30 -12.68
C GLU A 222 -35.51 -7.59 -12.24
N ALA A 223 -36.16 -6.85 -13.14
CA ALA A 223 -37.39 -6.11 -12.82
C ALA A 223 -38.45 -7.00 -12.12
N LYS A 224 -38.44 -8.31 -12.37
CA LYS A 224 -39.29 -9.30 -11.70
C LYS A 224 -38.98 -9.47 -10.21
N GLU A 225 -37.72 -9.44 -9.80
CA GLU A 225 -37.32 -9.59 -8.39
C GLU A 225 -37.66 -8.35 -7.58
N VAL A 226 -37.47 -7.16 -8.16
CA VAL A 226 -37.94 -5.90 -7.58
C VAL A 226 -39.46 -5.91 -7.42
N THR A 227 -40.19 -6.36 -8.45
CA THR A 227 -41.66 -6.45 -8.40
C THR A 227 -42.11 -7.42 -7.32
N ALA A 228 -41.45 -8.58 -7.18
CA ALA A 228 -41.74 -9.56 -6.15
C ALA A 228 -41.46 -9.05 -4.72
N LEU A 229 -40.38 -8.29 -4.52
CA LEU A 229 -40.07 -7.63 -3.24
C LEU A 229 -41.13 -6.59 -2.86
N ILE A 230 -41.56 -5.78 -3.83
CA ILE A 230 -42.63 -4.79 -3.64
C ILE A 230 -43.96 -5.48 -3.30
N GLU A 231 -44.34 -6.53 -4.04
CA GLU A 231 -45.56 -7.31 -3.77
C GLU A 231 -45.53 -7.95 -2.38
N THR A 232 -44.37 -8.50 -1.97
CA THR A 232 -44.19 -9.12 -0.65
C THR A 232 -44.28 -8.09 0.47
N ALA A 233 -43.65 -6.91 0.33
CA ALA A 233 -43.72 -5.84 1.31
C ALA A 233 -45.15 -5.26 1.45
N LEU A 234 -45.92 -5.24 0.36
CA LEU A 234 -47.30 -4.77 0.32
C LEU A 234 -48.29 -5.80 0.89
N ALA A 235 -48.08 -7.08 0.63
CA ALA A 235 -48.88 -8.17 1.22
C ALA A 235 -48.79 -8.20 2.76
N GLY A 236 -47.70 -7.66 3.32
CA GLY A 236 -47.51 -7.47 4.76
C GLY A 236 -48.41 -6.43 5.43
N ASN A 237 -49.36 -5.81 4.72
CA ASN A 237 -50.29 -4.80 5.27
C ASN A 237 -49.56 -3.61 5.95
N ASN A 238 -48.45 -3.16 5.36
CA ASN A 238 -47.66 -2.09 5.93
C ASN A 238 -48.33 -0.72 5.70
N THR A 239 -49.20 -0.33 6.64
CA THR A 239 -50.05 0.87 6.60
C THR A 239 -49.28 2.17 6.40
N ASN A 240 -48.01 2.24 6.80
CA ASN A 240 -47.15 3.41 6.62
C ASN A 240 -46.76 3.64 5.16
N LEU A 241 -46.48 2.57 4.40
CA LEU A 241 -46.14 2.66 2.98
C LEU A 241 -47.35 3.11 2.15
N LEU A 242 -48.53 2.56 2.46
CA LEU A 242 -49.80 2.96 1.85
C LEU A 242 -50.15 4.42 2.12
N LYS A 243 -49.80 4.95 3.30
CA LYS A 243 -50.04 6.35 3.66
C LYS A 243 -49.13 7.29 2.86
N LEU A 244 -47.84 6.97 2.73
CA LEU A 244 -46.89 7.72 1.91
C LEU A 244 -47.27 7.74 0.42
N LEU A 245 -47.73 6.61 -0.11
CA LEU A 245 -48.21 6.52 -1.49
C LEU A 245 -49.49 7.31 -1.75
N LYS A 246 -50.39 7.41 -0.76
CA LYS A 246 -51.59 8.27 -0.85
C LYS A 246 -51.23 9.74 -0.77
N GLU A 247 -50.36 10.13 0.16
CA GLU A 247 -49.91 11.52 0.33
C GLU A 247 -49.19 12.07 -0.91
N GLN A 248 -48.59 11.22 -1.75
CA GLN A 248 -47.99 11.63 -3.04
C GLN A 248 -48.95 11.57 -4.23
N GLY A 249 -50.09 10.87 -4.12
CA GLY A 249 -51.08 10.74 -5.19
C GLY A 249 -52.20 11.79 -5.15
N ASP A 250 -52.35 12.53 -4.04
CA ASP A 250 -53.51 13.37 -3.78
C ASP A 250 -53.48 14.78 -4.41
N GLU A 251 -52.50 15.12 -5.26
CA GLU A 251 -52.52 16.42 -5.96
C GLU A 251 -53.48 16.46 -7.17
N GLU A 252 -53.90 15.32 -7.73
CA GLU A 252 -54.85 15.30 -8.85
C GLU A 252 -55.83 14.11 -8.80
N GLY A 253 -56.86 14.18 -7.94
CA GLY A 253 -58.10 13.45 -8.22
C GLY A 253 -58.73 12.73 -7.03
N ASN A 254 -60.01 13.01 -6.82
CA ASN A 254 -60.88 12.50 -5.77
C ASN A 254 -61.29 11.02 -6.01
N GLY A 255 -60.31 10.11 -6.08
CA GLY A 255 -60.49 8.69 -6.37
C GLY A 255 -60.50 7.81 -5.12
N ASP A 256 -61.53 6.98 -4.99
CA ASP A 256 -61.67 5.96 -3.94
C ASP A 256 -60.39 5.13 -3.79
N GLY A 257 -59.81 5.11 -2.59
CA GLY A 257 -58.42 4.73 -2.30
C GLY A 257 -58.09 3.23 -2.40
N GLY A 258 -58.80 2.50 -3.26
CA GLY A 258 -58.59 1.09 -3.58
C GLY A 258 -57.60 0.83 -4.72
N ASP A 259 -57.16 1.86 -5.46
CA ASP A 259 -56.43 1.66 -6.73
C ASP A 259 -54.98 2.19 -6.78
N ALA A 260 -54.41 2.61 -5.65
CA ALA A 260 -53.03 3.12 -5.60
C ALA A 260 -51.99 2.08 -6.07
N LEU A 261 -52.26 0.80 -5.83
CA LEU A 261 -51.38 -0.30 -6.27
C LEU A 261 -51.50 -0.58 -7.77
N SER A 262 -52.69 -0.45 -8.36
CA SER A 262 -52.80 -0.57 -9.82
C SER A 262 -52.19 0.63 -10.54
N GLY A 263 -52.20 1.82 -9.91
CA GLY A 263 -51.48 3.00 -10.35
C GLY A 263 -49.97 2.76 -10.43
N LEU A 264 -49.35 2.30 -9.33
CA LEU A 264 -47.91 2.01 -9.30
C LEU A 264 -47.54 0.89 -10.28
N ARG A 265 -48.37 -0.16 -10.38
CA ARG A 265 -48.20 -1.26 -11.33
C ARG A 265 -48.31 -0.80 -12.78
N LYS A 266 -49.27 0.06 -13.13
CA LYS A 266 -49.40 0.65 -14.48
C LYS A 266 -48.24 1.57 -14.81
N MET A 267 -47.73 2.33 -13.83
CA MET A 267 -46.53 3.15 -14.00
C MET A 267 -45.30 2.27 -14.28
N LEU A 268 -45.14 1.14 -13.57
CA LEU A 268 -44.07 0.18 -13.83
C LEU A 268 -44.24 -0.55 -15.16
N GLU A 269 -45.44 -1.03 -15.51
CA GLU A 269 -45.72 -1.77 -16.75
C GLU A 269 -45.57 -0.91 -18.02
N GLY A 270 -45.69 0.41 -17.93
CA GLY A 270 -45.51 1.35 -19.03
C GLY A 270 -44.16 2.09 -19.06
N ALA A 271 -43.36 1.99 -18.00
CA ALA A 271 -42.08 2.68 -17.87
C ALA A 271 -40.96 2.02 -18.69
N SER A 272 -40.00 2.82 -19.17
CA SER A 272 -38.79 2.28 -19.79
C SER A 272 -37.96 1.49 -18.76
N PRO A 273 -37.07 0.56 -19.17
CA PRO A 273 -36.22 -0.17 -18.24
C PRO A 273 -35.37 0.73 -17.32
N GLU A 274 -34.93 1.89 -17.80
CA GLU A 274 -34.20 2.88 -16.99
C GLU A 274 -35.10 3.55 -15.95
N ASP A 275 -36.34 3.88 -16.32
CA ASP A 275 -37.32 4.46 -15.40
C ASP A 275 -37.77 3.44 -14.34
N GLN A 276 -37.94 2.18 -14.71
CA GLN A 276 -38.23 1.08 -13.79
C GLN A 276 -37.10 0.89 -12.77
N ARG A 277 -35.84 0.93 -13.22
CA ARG A 277 -34.65 0.89 -12.35
C ARG A 277 -34.60 2.08 -11.41
N THR A 278 -34.83 3.28 -11.92
CA THR A 278 -34.84 4.51 -11.11
C THR A 278 -35.92 4.45 -10.03
N LEU A 279 -37.12 3.95 -10.37
CA LEU A 279 -38.22 3.78 -9.43
C LEU A 279 -37.92 2.67 -8.40
N ALA A 280 -37.31 1.57 -8.82
CA ALA A 280 -36.84 0.48 -7.95
C ALA A 280 -35.82 0.97 -6.92
N THR A 281 -34.79 1.71 -7.37
CA THR A 281 -33.76 2.28 -6.49
C THR A 281 -34.37 3.26 -5.49
N ARG A 282 -35.34 4.08 -5.91
CA ARG A 282 -36.04 5.02 -5.03
C ARG A 282 -36.89 4.30 -3.98
N VAL A 283 -37.56 3.22 -4.35
CA VAL A 283 -38.36 2.38 -3.43
C VAL A 283 -37.45 1.62 -2.45
N LEU A 284 -36.32 1.07 -2.91
CA LEU A 284 -35.31 0.43 -2.05
C LEU A 284 -34.68 1.42 -1.07
N ALA A 285 -34.37 2.64 -1.52
CA ALA A 285 -33.89 3.71 -0.66
C ALA A 285 -34.93 4.08 0.42
N MET A 286 -36.22 4.18 0.06
CA MET A 286 -37.30 4.37 1.03
C MET A 286 -37.40 3.20 2.01
N PHE A 287 -37.31 1.94 1.56
CA PHE A 287 -37.28 0.77 2.44
C PHE A 287 -36.10 0.81 3.42
N LYS A 288 -34.93 1.24 2.96
CA LYS A 288 -33.73 1.41 3.80
C LYS A 288 -33.89 2.54 4.81
N GLU A 289 -34.43 3.68 4.42
CA GLU A 289 -34.73 4.82 5.31
C GLU A 289 -35.80 4.48 6.37
N MET A 290 -36.76 3.62 6.01
CA MET A 290 -37.77 3.11 6.95
C MET A 290 -37.28 1.94 7.81
N GLY A 291 -36.02 1.49 7.65
CA GLY A 291 -35.46 0.37 8.41
C GLY A 291 -36.06 -0.99 8.07
N LEU A 292 -36.64 -1.15 6.87
CA LEU A 292 -37.36 -2.35 6.43
C LEU A 292 -36.50 -3.34 5.62
N THR A 293 -35.27 -2.99 5.26
CA THR A 293 -34.29 -3.98 4.75
C THR A 293 -33.75 -4.75 5.96
N GLU A 294 -34.40 -5.84 6.30
CA GLU A 294 -34.00 -6.68 7.41
C GLU A 294 -32.54 -7.12 7.27
N ALA A 295 -31.79 -7.04 8.36
CA ALA A 295 -30.48 -7.69 8.49
C ALA A 295 -30.61 -9.16 8.04
N SER A 296 -29.59 -9.67 7.36
CA SER A 296 -29.57 -11.06 6.88
C SER A 296 -30.03 -12.03 7.98
N PRO A 297 -30.72 -13.15 7.67
CA PRO A 297 -31.06 -14.16 8.67
C PRO A 297 -29.85 -14.59 9.54
N GLU A 298 -28.63 -14.52 8.99
CA GLU A 298 -27.38 -14.74 9.72
C GLU A 298 -26.99 -13.56 10.63
N GLU A 299 -27.24 -12.33 10.22
CA GLU A 299 -27.00 -11.13 11.03
C GLU A 299 -28.00 -11.04 12.19
N LYS A 300 -29.28 -11.33 11.96
CA LYS A 300 -30.28 -11.46 13.04
C LYS A 300 -29.91 -12.58 14.02
N LYS A 301 -29.45 -13.73 13.53
CA LYS A 301 -28.94 -14.82 14.39
C LYS A 301 -27.70 -14.39 15.16
N ARG A 302 -26.76 -13.67 14.53
CA ARG A 302 -25.57 -13.12 15.20
C ARG A 302 -25.96 -12.11 16.26
N GLU A 303 -26.89 -11.21 15.97
CA GLU A 303 -27.35 -10.20 16.92
C GLU A 303 -28.05 -10.85 18.12
N GLN A 304 -28.94 -11.82 17.89
CA GLN A 304 -29.57 -12.64 18.94
C GLN A 304 -28.54 -13.41 19.77
N MET A 305 -27.53 -14.00 19.13
CA MET A 305 -26.46 -14.73 19.82
C MET A 305 -25.58 -13.77 20.65
N THR A 306 -25.33 -12.56 20.14
CA THR A 306 -24.54 -11.53 20.82
C THR A 306 -25.30 -10.97 22.03
N GLU A 307 -26.61 -10.78 21.91
CA GLU A 307 -27.49 -10.34 23.00
C GLU A 307 -27.62 -11.43 24.07
N ALA A 308 -27.76 -12.70 23.67
CA ALA A 308 -27.75 -13.85 24.58
C ALA A 308 -26.40 -13.98 25.34
N LEU A 309 -25.27 -13.83 24.64
CA LEU A 309 -23.94 -13.80 25.25
C LEU A 309 -23.80 -12.66 26.26
N ARG A 310 -24.28 -11.46 25.91
CA ARG A 310 -24.26 -10.30 26.82
C ARG A 310 -25.11 -10.56 28.07
N GLY A 311 -26.28 -11.17 27.92
CA GLY A 311 -27.14 -11.57 29.04
C GLY A 311 -26.49 -12.61 29.96
N LEU A 312 -25.84 -13.62 29.38
CA LEU A 312 -25.11 -14.65 30.14
C LEU A 312 -23.91 -14.07 30.89
N MET A 313 -23.13 -13.21 30.25
CA MET A 313 -22.00 -12.52 30.89
C MET A 313 -22.46 -11.64 32.05
N ALA A 314 -23.57 -10.91 31.90
CA ALA A 314 -24.13 -10.10 33.00
C ALA A 314 -24.64 -10.97 34.16
N LYS A 315 -25.27 -12.11 33.87
CA LYS A 315 -25.86 -13.02 34.87
C LYS A 315 -24.82 -13.82 35.65
N HIS A 316 -23.72 -14.22 34.98
CA HIS A 316 -22.67 -15.06 35.56
C HIS A 316 -21.34 -14.33 35.79
N ALA A 317 -21.35 -12.99 35.81
CA ALA A 317 -20.15 -12.16 35.98
C ALA A 317 -19.30 -12.48 37.23
N LYS A 318 -19.88 -13.13 38.25
CA LYS A 318 -19.23 -13.48 39.51
C LYS A 318 -18.87 -14.97 39.62
N ASP A 319 -19.28 -15.80 38.67
CA ASP A 319 -19.03 -17.25 38.69
C ASP A 319 -18.53 -17.72 37.30
N PRO A 320 -17.20 -17.77 37.11
CA PRO A 320 -16.60 -18.13 35.81
C PRO A 320 -16.89 -19.58 35.41
N LYS A 321 -17.14 -20.50 36.35
CA LYS A 321 -17.53 -21.87 36.00
C LYS A 321 -18.93 -21.90 35.40
N ALA A 322 -19.88 -21.21 36.05
CA ALA A 322 -21.25 -21.12 35.55
C ALA A 322 -21.34 -20.39 34.19
N LEU A 323 -20.49 -19.39 33.95
CA LEU A 323 -20.38 -18.73 32.65
C LEU A 323 -19.89 -19.70 31.55
N THR A 324 -18.88 -20.52 31.87
CA THR A 324 -18.30 -21.49 30.90
C THR A 324 -19.31 -22.56 30.51
N GLU A 325 -20.08 -23.07 31.47
CA GLU A 325 -21.15 -24.05 31.24
C GLU A 325 -22.30 -23.44 30.42
N ALA A 326 -22.71 -22.20 30.73
CA ALA A 326 -23.79 -21.52 30.01
C ALA A 326 -23.42 -21.13 28.58
N VAL A 327 -22.16 -20.75 28.31
CA VAL A 327 -21.68 -20.54 26.94
C VAL A 327 -21.62 -21.85 26.17
N GLY A 328 -21.23 -22.97 26.82
CA GLY A 328 -21.29 -24.31 26.24
C GLY A 328 -22.69 -24.69 25.75
N GLN A 329 -23.72 -24.47 26.58
CA GLN A 329 -25.12 -24.72 26.22
C GLN A 329 -25.62 -23.84 25.08
N LEU A 330 -25.17 -22.58 25.00
CA LEU A 330 -25.54 -21.66 23.91
C LEU A 330 -24.93 -22.09 22.57
N VAL A 331 -23.71 -22.63 22.59
CA VAL A 331 -23.02 -23.16 21.40
C VAL A 331 -23.60 -24.52 21.00
N GLU A 332 -24.04 -25.35 21.93
CA GLU A 332 -24.76 -26.60 21.64
C GLU A 332 -26.16 -26.36 21.06
N ALA A 333 -26.79 -25.22 21.37
CA ALA A 333 -28.09 -24.83 20.85
C ALA A 333 -28.06 -24.19 19.45
N SER A 334 -26.88 -23.98 18.86
CA SER A 334 -26.82 -23.55 17.45
C SER A 334 -27.11 -24.74 16.54
N ASP A 335 -28.14 -24.64 15.69
CA ASP A 335 -28.52 -25.62 14.67
C ASP A 335 -27.46 -25.78 13.55
N GLU A 336 -26.15 -25.78 13.87
CA GLU A 336 -25.15 -26.30 12.96
C GLU A 336 -25.31 -27.83 12.98
N PRO A 337 -25.58 -28.49 11.83
CA PRO A 337 -25.67 -29.94 11.78
C PRO A 337 -24.36 -30.55 12.31
N GLU A 338 -24.44 -31.57 13.17
CA GLU A 338 -23.28 -32.19 13.83
C GLU A 338 -22.16 -32.53 12.83
N ASP A 339 -22.54 -32.98 11.64
CA ASP A 339 -21.61 -33.27 10.54
C ASP A 339 -20.79 -32.06 10.08
N ALA A 340 -21.37 -30.85 10.05
CA ALA A 340 -20.67 -29.63 9.67
C ALA A 340 -19.70 -29.17 10.77
N ARG A 341 -20.10 -29.31 12.03
CA ARG A 341 -19.25 -29.01 13.19
C ARG A 341 -18.04 -29.94 13.24
N ASP A 342 -18.25 -31.23 13.04
CA ASP A 342 -17.18 -32.23 12.99
C ASP A 342 -16.22 -32.00 11.82
N GLN A 343 -16.74 -31.61 10.65
CA GLN A 343 -15.90 -31.24 9.51
C GLN A 343 -15.04 -30.01 9.80
N LYS A 344 -15.61 -28.98 10.43
CA LYS A 344 -14.91 -27.75 10.81
C LYS A 344 -13.83 -28.03 11.86
N LEU A 345 -14.12 -28.89 12.84
CA LEU A 345 -13.18 -29.26 13.89
C LEU A 345 -12.02 -30.09 13.33
N LYS A 346 -12.31 -31.04 12.41
CA LYS A 346 -11.27 -31.80 11.67
C LYS A 346 -10.40 -30.90 10.80
N LEU A 347 -10.99 -29.89 10.17
CA LEU A 347 -10.25 -28.93 9.33
C LEU A 347 -9.34 -28.02 10.18
N GLN A 348 -9.83 -27.56 11.33
CA GLN A 348 -9.02 -26.80 12.29
C GLN A 348 -7.88 -27.63 12.87
N ASP A 349 -8.16 -28.88 13.30
CA ASP A 349 -7.14 -29.79 13.82
C ASP A 349 -6.04 -30.07 12.77
N ARG A 350 -6.45 -30.30 11.51
CA ARG A 350 -5.51 -30.45 10.39
C ARG A 350 -4.63 -29.21 10.21
N GLN A 351 -5.23 -28.01 10.22
CA GLN A 351 -4.49 -26.76 10.07
C GLN A 351 -3.49 -26.56 11.22
N LEU A 352 -3.90 -26.77 12.47
CA LEU A 352 -3.01 -26.65 13.63
C LEU A 352 -1.87 -27.66 13.59
N ARG A 353 -2.14 -28.90 13.14
CA ARG A 353 -1.11 -29.93 12.94
C ARG A 353 -0.09 -29.53 11.87
N GLU A 354 -0.54 -29.02 10.73
CA GLU A 354 0.33 -28.52 9.66
C GLU A 354 1.17 -27.32 10.15
N MET A 355 0.59 -26.44 10.97
CA MET A 355 1.32 -25.32 11.59
C MET A 355 2.43 -25.78 12.54
N ALA A 356 2.15 -26.76 13.41
CA ALA A 356 3.13 -27.28 14.36
C ALA A 356 4.31 -27.93 13.63
N ILE A 357 4.04 -28.73 12.58
CA ILE A 357 5.06 -29.38 11.74
C ILE A 357 5.94 -28.34 11.05
N SER A 358 5.35 -27.32 10.44
CA SER A 358 6.08 -26.25 9.73
C SER A 358 7.05 -25.51 10.66
N ARG A 359 6.62 -25.21 11.89
CA ARG A 359 7.43 -24.50 12.88
C ARG A 359 8.67 -25.29 13.30
N VAL A 360 8.53 -26.60 13.47
CA VAL A 360 9.66 -27.46 13.81
C VAL A 360 10.60 -27.60 12.61
N LEU A 361 10.07 -27.69 11.39
CA LEU A 361 10.85 -27.75 10.15
C LEU A 361 11.76 -26.52 9.93
N ASP A 362 11.28 -25.32 10.24
CA ASP A 362 12.08 -24.09 10.13
C ASP A 362 13.36 -24.14 11.00
N THR A 363 13.33 -24.92 12.09
CA THR A 363 14.46 -25.10 13.00
C THR A 363 15.27 -26.38 12.75
N LEU A 364 14.77 -27.28 11.91
CA LEU A 364 15.38 -28.58 11.68
C LEU A 364 16.51 -28.47 10.65
N THR A 365 17.74 -28.49 11.15
CA THR A 365 18.91 -28.80 10.32
C THR A 365 19.07 -30.32 10.22
N LEU A 366 19.03 -30.85 9.00
CA LEU A 366 19.29 -32.27 8.76
C LEU A 366 20.77 -32.58 9.04
N LYS A 367 21.06 -33.88 9.22
CA LYS A 367 22.43 -34.39 9.25
C LYS A 367 23.23 -33.81 8.08
N GLU A 368 24.47 -33.41 8.36
CA GLU A 368 25.41 -32.79 7.41
C GLU A 368 25.13 -31.33 7.04
N GLY A 369 24.31 -30.61 7.82
CA GLY A 369 24.13 -29.16 7.62
C GLY A 369 23.44 -28.83 6.31
N ARG A 370 22.44 -29.64 5.93
CA ARG A 370 21.62 -29.45 4.73
C ARG A 370 20.20 -29.05 5.12
N THR A 371 19.56 -28.23 4.28
CA THR A 371 18.15 -27.84 4.40
C THR A 371 17.42 -28.14 3.11
N PHE A 372 16.09 -28.29 3.15
CA PHE A 372 15.31 -28.41 1.92
C PHE A 372 15.28 -27.08 1.17
N VAL A 373 15.28 -27.14 -0.17
CA VAL A 373 15.18 -25.96 -1.04
C VAL A 373 13.84 -25.25 -0.84
N ASP A 374 12.76 -26.03 -0.80
CA ASP A 374 11.39 -25.62 -0.50
C ASP A 374 10.81 -26.54 0.59
N ILE A 375 10.38 -25.94 1.69
CA ILE A 375 9.87 -26.65 2.87
C ILE A 375 8.45 -27.17 2.60
N ASP A 376 7.64 -26.46 1.82
CA ASP A 376 6.26 -26.87 1.53
C ASP A 376 6.24 -28.13 0.66
N ASP A 377 7.13 -28.18 -0.34
CA ASP A 377 7.33 -29.38 -1.16
C ASP A 377 7.82 -30.56 -0.31
N ALA A 378 8.70 -30.30 0.67
CA ALA A 378 9.16 -31.34 1.57
C ALA A 378 8.02 -31.90 2.45
N ILE A 379 7.15 -31.04 2.98
CA ILE A 379 5.96 -31.44 3.75
C ILE A 379 5.01 -32.27 2.87
N ALA A 380 4.74 -31.81 1.64
CA ALA A 380 3.83 -32.49 0.72
C ALA A 380 4.35 -33.87 0.28
N LEU A 381 5.67 -34.06 0.22
CA LEU A 381 6.31 -35.29 -0.23
C LEU A 381 6.68 -36.25 0.91
N ALA A 382 6.75 -35.77 2.15
CA ALA A 382 7.10 -36.59 3.30
C ALA A 382 5.95 -37.52 3.72
N ASP A 383 6.30 -38.72 4.17
CA ASP A 383 5.35 -39.62 4.78
C ASP A 383 5.10 -39.21 6.24
N LEU A 384 4.11 -38.34 6.43
CA LEU A 384 3.73 -37.80 7.75
C LEU A 384 2.83 -38.75 8.56
N THR A 385 2.54 -39.96 8.07
CA THR A 385 1.63 -40.90 8.75
C THR A 385 2.15 -41.35 10.11
N LYS A 386 3.47 -41.33 10.31
CA LYS A 386 4.14 -41.70 11.57
C LYS A 386 4.41 -40.53 12.51
N VAL A 387 4.16 -39.29 12.06
CA VAL A 387 4.43 -38.08 12.84
C VAL A 387 3.31 -37.87 13.86
N LYS A 388 3.65 -37.89 15.14
CA LYS A 388 2.71 -37.65 16.24
C LYS A 388 2.84 -36.21 16.72
N VAL A 389 1.73 -35.49 16.76
CA VAL A 389 1.66 -34.14 17.33
C VAL A 389 0.93 -34.23 18.66
N SER A 390 1.44 -33.58 19.69
CA SER A 390 0.80 -33.52 21.02
C SER A 390 -0.56 -32.80 20.95
N GLU A 391 -1.43 -33.06 21.92
CA GLU A 391 -2.79 -32.45 21.97
C GLU A 391 -2.76 -30.91 22.06
N ASP A 392 -1.70 -30.35 22.62
CA ASP A 392 -1.46 -28.91 22.75
C ASP A 392 -0.63 -28.32 21.59
N TYR A 393 -0.27 -29.15 20.60
CA TYR A 393 0.53 -28.79 19.42
C TYR A 393 1.93 -28.21 19.74
N SER A 394 2.44 -28.44 20.95
CA SER A 394 3.76 -27.94 21.39
C SER A 394 4.91 -28.87 21.00
N GLU A 395 4.64 -30.18 20.86
CA GLU A 395 5.63 -31.20 20.55
C GLU A 395 5.26 -31.98 19.28
N VAL A 396 6.26 -32.23 18.42
CA VAL A 396 6.12 -33.02 17.20
C VAL A 396 7.17 -34.13 17.18
N ALA A 397 6.74 -35.36 17.45
CA ALA A 397 7.62 -36.54 17.47
C ALA A 397 7.57 -37.29 16.12
N GLY A 398 8.72 -37.82 15.68
CA GLY A 398 8.82 -38.60 14.44
C GLY A 398 9.05 -37.78 13.17
N LEU A 399 9.04 -36.44 13.26
CA LEU A 399 9.19 -35.55 12.10
C LEU A 399 10.61 -35.56 11.54
N LEU A 400 11.63 -35.57 12.40
CA LEU A 400 13.02 -35.64 11.95
C LEU A 400 13.28 -36.93 11.15
N GLU A 401 12.81 -38.07 11.63
CA GLU A 401 12.94 -39.36 10.95
C GLU A 401 12.22 -39.38 9.61
N ALA A 402 11.02 -38.79 9.53
CA ALA A 402 10.28 -38.65 8.27
C ALA A 402 11.04 -37.79 7.25
N MET A 403 11.67 -36.70 7.71
CA MET A 403 12.45 -35.79 6.86
C MET A 403 13.78 -36.38 6.43
N GLU A 404 14.47 -37.10 7.32
CA GLU A 404 15.69 -37.84 6.96
C GLU A 404 15.40 -38.94 5.93
N ALA A 405 14.28 -39.66 6.08
CA ALA A 405 13.86 -40.65 5.09
C ALA A 405 13.48 -40.01 3.73
N LEU A 406 12.90 -38.82 3.74
CA LEU A 406 12.64 -38.06 2.51
C LEU A 406 13.95 -37.58 1.87
N ALA A 407 14.87 -37.06 2.66
CA ALA A 407 16.19 -36.60 2.23
C ALA A 407 17.01 -37.73 1.57
N GLU A 408 16.94 -38.95 2.12
CA GLU A 408 17.58 -40.14 1.55
C GLU A 408 16.93 -40.53 0.21
N LYS A 409 15.60 -40.49 0.11
CA LYS A 409 14.88 -40.81 -1.13
C LYS A 409 15.03 -39.74 -2.22
N LYS A 410 15.16 -38.47 -1.84
CA LYS A 410 15.15 -37.31 -2.74
C LYS A 410 16.26 -36.31 -2.40
N PRO A 411 17.54 -36.67 -2.61
CA PRO A 411 18.67 -35.81 -2.25
C PRO A 411 18.75 -34.50 -3.04
N HIS A 412 18.10 -34.43 -4.22
CA HIS A 412 18.06 -33.22 -5.06
C HIS A 412 17.20 -32.10 -4.47
N LEU A 413 16.35 -32.38 -3.48
CA LEU A 413 15.57 -31.37 -2.77
C LEU A 413 16.39 -30.65 -1.68
N LEU A 414 17.63 -31.06 -1.45
CA LEU A 414 18.49 -30.51 -0.41
C LEU A 414 19.45 -29.47 -1.00
N LYS A 415 19.66 -28.39 -0.23
CA LYS A 415 20.73 -27.41 -0.44
C LYS A 415 21.70 -27.43 0.76
N PRO A 416 23.01 -27.30 0.54
CA PRO A 416 23.95 -27.04 1.62
C PRO A 416 23.59 -25.71 2.29
N ILE A 417 23.68 -25.64 3.62
CA ILE A 417 23.61 -24.35 4.32
C ILE A 417 24.90 -23.62 3.98
N GLU A 418 24.82 -22.59 3.14
CA GLU A 418 25.95 -21.69 2.94
C GLU A 418 26.23 -21.00 4.27
N ASP A 419 27.42 -21.26 4.83
CA ASP A 419 27.90 -20.63 6.05
C ASP A 419 27.90 -19.11 5.86
N GLN A 420 26.82 -18.43 6.28
CA GLN A 420 26.70 -16.97 6.23
C GLN A 420 27.68 -16.26 7.19
N THR A 421 28.53 -17.00 7.89
CA THR A 421 29.47 -16.52 8.91
C THR A 421 30.78 -15.97 8.34
N LYS A 422 30.96 -15.87 7.01
CA LYS A 422 32.24 -15.45 6.40
C LYS A 422 32.26 -14.07 5.72
N VAL A 423 31.37 -13.15 6.11
CA VAL A 423 31.36 -11.75 5.60
C VAL A 423 31.53 -10.73 6.73
N THR A 424 32.52 -10.88 7.61
CA THR A 424 33.05 -9.78 8.44
C THR A 424 34.46 -10.12 8.92
N SER A 425 35.48 -9.90 8.08
CA SER A 425 36.87 -9.62 8.50
C SER A 425 37.78 -9.50 7.28
N LYS A 426 37.77 -8.33 6.65
CA LYS A 426 38.93 -7.90 5.85
C LYS A 426 39.06 -6.38 5.84
N GLU A 427 39.48 -5.84 6.97
CA GLU A 427 40.17 -4.55 7.03
C GLU A 427 41.60 -4.79 7.55
N GLY A 428 42.57 -4.20 6.84
CA GLY A 428 43.91 -3.96 7.35
C GLY A 428 45.02 -4.86 6.80
N ALA A 429 45.55 -4.53 5.62
CA ALA A 429 47.00 -4.47 5.39
C ALA A 429 47.28 -3.79 4.04
N ASP A 430 47.93 -2.64 4.14
CA ASP A 430 48.52 -1.84 3.09
C ASP A 430 49.75 -2.54 2.46
N GLU A 431 50.05 -2.16 1.22
CA GLU A 431 51.37 -2.05 0.55
C GLU A 431 51.35 -2.50 -0.92
N GLY A 432 51.78 -1.59 -1.78
CA GLY A 432 51.60 -1.65 -3.23
C GLY A 432 52.67 -2.40 -4.03
N ALA A 433 52.37 -2.58 -5.31
CA ALA A 433 53.35 -2.67 -6.39
C ALA A 433 52.63 -2.49 -7.74
N ALA A 434 53.22 -1.68 -8.61
CA ALA A 434 52.79 -1.44 -9.98
C ALA A 434 53.09 -2.62 -10.91
N ALA A 435 52.19 -2.92 -11.85
CA ALA A 435 52.52 -3.31 -13.24
C ALA A 435 51.26 -3.52 -14.12
N THR A 436 51.15 -2.67 -15.15
CA THR A 436 50.72 -2.89 -16.54
C THR A 436 49.87 -4.10 -16.98
N ALA A 437 48.80 -3.74 -17.71
CA ALA A 437 48.38 -4.21 -19.05
C ALA A 437 47.19 -5.19 -19.21
N HIS A 438 46.26 -4.70 -20.06
CA HIS A 438 45.34 -5.39 -20.96
C HIS A 438 44.09 -6.10 -20.42
N GLY A 439 42.93 -5.57 -20.84
CA GLY A 439 41.66 -6.27 -20.85
C GLY A 439 40.46 -5.33 -20.80
N LYS A 440 40.16 -4.61 -21.90
CA LYS A 440 38.82 -4.00 -22.09
C LYS A 440 37.80 -5.13 -22.20
N LYS A 441 37.21 -5.54 -21.07
CA LYS A 441 35.92 -6.22 -21.02
C LYS A 441 34.82 -5.15 -20.89
N PRO A 442 33.69 -5.27 -21.61
CA PRO A 442 32.57 -4.36 -21.44
C PRO A 442 32.03 -4.46 -20.00
N ALA A 443 31.66 -3.31 -19.43
CA ALA A 443 31.08 -3.21 -18.10
C ALA A 443 29.85 -4.14 -17.96
N PRO A 444 29.66 -4.82 -16.82
CA PRO A 444 28.45 -5.57 -16.58
C PRO A 444 27.26 -4.61 -16.56
N ARG A 445 26.18 -5.04 -17.22
CA ARG A 445 24.88 -4.37 -17.29
C ARG A 445 24.28 -4.25 -15.88
N GLY A 446 23.48 -3.19 -15.70
CA GLY A 446 22.88 -2.69 -14.45
C GLY A 446 22.69 -3.70 -13.31
N GLN A 447 23.13 -3.29 -12.13
CA GLN A 447 22.95 -4.06 -10.90
C GLN A 447 21.48 -4.00 -10.48
N GLU A 448 20.86 -5.16 -10.29
CA GLU A 448 19.55 -5.29 -9.65
C GLU A 448 19.71 -4.97 -8.17
N VAL A 449 18.92 -4.02 -7.70
CA VAL A 449 19.01 -3.51 -6.33
C VAL A 449 17.59 -3.42 -5.77
N ILE A 450 17.43 -3.88 -4.55
CA ILE A 450 16.19 -3.65 -3.78
C ILE A 450 16.22 -2.17 -3.36
N LEU A 451 15.29 -1.39 -3.91
CA LEU A 451 15.07 0.00 -3.56
C LEU A 451 14.21 0.01 -2.29
N ARG A 452 14.89 0.06 -1.13
CA ARG A 452 14.23 0.29 0.16
C ARG A 452 14.36 1.74 0.55
N GLU A 453 13.23 2.31 0.94
CA GLU A 453 13.13 3.69 1.38
C GLU A 453 13.12 3.81 2.92
N ASP A 454 14.09 3.16 3.57
CA ASP A 454 14.31 3.33 5.00
C ASP A 454 15.04 4.66 5.28
N ALA A 455 14.48 5.48 6.18
CA ALA A 455 15.13 6.70 6.68
C ALA A 455 16.01 6.44 7.92
N ASP A 456 16.22 5.18 8.29
CA ASP A 456 16.72 4.77 9.61
C ASP A 456 18.21 4.38 9.65
N ASP A 457 18.95 4.46 8.53
CA ASP A 457 20.42 4.35 8.56
C ASP A 457 21.03 5.70 8.98
N ASP A 458 21.33 5.83 10.28
CA ASP A 458 22.02 6.96 10.93
C ASP A 458 23.52 7.08 10.52
N ASP A 459 23.87 6.60 9.31
CA ASP A 459 25.14 6.86 8.63
C ASP A 459 25.03 8.09 7.70
N GLY A 460 24.00 8.91 7.90
CA GLY A 460 23.91 10.23 7.28
C GLY A 460 25.15 11.07 7.59
N PRO A 461 25.59 11.95 6.67
CA PRO A 461 26.76 12.78 6.90
C PRO A 461 26.57 13.57 8.20
N THR A 462 27.44 13.29 9.18
CA THR A 462 27.34 13.93 10.50
C THR A 462 27.31 15.44 10.33
N VAL A 463 26.62 16.15 11.23
CA VAL A 463 26.57 17.63 11.22
C VAL A 463 27.98 18.22 11.15
N LYS A 464 28.95 17.58 11.82
CA LYS A 464 30.37 17.94 11.74
C LYS A 464 30.95 17.76 10.34
N GLY A 465 30.61 16.69 9.63
CA GLY A 465 31.02 16.48 8.24
C GLY A 465 30.44 17.53 7.29
N LEU A 466 29.16 17.90 7.46
CA LEU A 466 28.50 18.93 6.65
C LEU A 466 29.01 20.35 6.95
N GLU A 467 29.35 20.64 8.20
CA GLU A 467 30.02 21.91 8.58
C GLU A 467 31.44 21.98 8.02
N ALA A 468 32.17 20.86 7.98
CA ALA A 468 33.48 20.79 7.34
C ALA A 468 33.39 21.00 5.82
N ASP A 469 32.37 20.45 5.15
CA ASP A 469 32.14 20.67 3.72
C ASP A 469 31.81 22.16 3.42
N LEU A 470 31.01 22.82 4.26
CA LEU A 470 30.73 24.26 4.13
C LEU A 470 32.00 25.11 4.33
N ALA A 471 32.83 24.78 5.32
CA ALA A 471 34.10 25.45 5.54
C ALA A 471 35.08 25.26 4.37
N ALA A 472 35.13 24.06 3.79
CA ALA A 472 35.95 23.76 2.62
C ALA A 472 35.51 24.53 1.37
N ILE A 473 34.21 24.77 1.18
CA ILE A 473 33.68 25.62 0.10
C ILE A 473 34.11 27.08 0.29
N ASP A 474 33.96 27.62 1.51
CA ASP A 474 34.35 29.00 1.81
C ASP A 474 35.85 29.23 1.61
N GLU A 475 36.68 28.25 1.99
CA GLU A 475 38.12 28.30 1.77
C GLU A 475 38.48 28.26 0.27
N ARG A 476 37.82 27.39 -0.50
CA ARG A 476 38.05 27.31 -1.95
C ARG A 476 37.61 28.57 -2.69
N LEU A 477 36.50 29.18 -2.27
CA LEU A 477 36.03 30.47 -2.79
C LEU A 477 37.05 31.59 -2.51
N LYS A 478 37.59 31.66 -1.29
CA LYS A 478 38.63 32.64 -0.94
C LYS A 478 39.90 32.45 -1.77
N ASN A 479 40.25 31.20 -2.08
CA ASN A 479 41.44 30.85 -2.84
C ASN A 479 41.23 30.83 -4.37
N GLY A 480 40.02 31.16 -4.87
CA GLY A 480 39.71 31.14 -6.30
C GLY A 480 39.84 29.76 -6.95
N THR A 481 39.68 28.67 -6.17
CA THR A 481 39.80 27.29 -6.65
C THR A 481 38.45 26.74 -7.07
N ALA A 482 38.45 25.87 -8.09
CA ALA A 482 37.23 25.23 -8.58
C ALA A 482 36.57 24.39 -7.48
N ILE A 483 35.26 24.54 -7.34
CA ILE A 483 34.46 23.84 -6.35
C ILE A 483 33.82 22.63 -7.02
N ASP A 484 34.01 21.48 -6.40
CA ASP A 484 33.43 20.22 -6.87
C ASP A 484 31.90 20.23 -6.69
N ALA A 485 31.16 19.73 -7.69
CA ALA A 485 29.71 19.74 -7.69
C ALA A 485 29.09 18.90 -6.56
N ASP A 486 29.74 17.80 -6.16
CA ASP A 486 29.30 16.98 -5.03
C ASP A 486 29.55 17.69 -3.70
N LEU A 487 30.64 18.45 -3.57
CA LEU A 487 30.90 19.27 -2.38
C LEU A 487 29.80 20.33 -2.18
N VAL A 488 29.40 21.01 -3.26
CA VAL A 488 28.27 21.98 -3.23
C VAL A 488 26.96 21.29 -2.87
N ARG A 489 26.73 20.08 -3.38
CA ARG A 489 25.52 19.29 -3.10
C ARG A 489 25.42 18.90 -1.63
N ARG A 490 26.50 18.39 -1.03
CA ARG A 490 26.54 18.03 0.41
C ARG A 490 26.36 19.24 1.31
N ALA A 491 27.02 20.36 1.01
CA ALA A 491 26.89 21.60 1.77
C ALA A 491 25.45 22.18 1.75
N ARG A 492 24.73 22.03 0.63
CA ARG A 492 23.33 22.48 0.52
C ARG A 492 22.41 21.73 1.48
N ILE A 493 22.59 20.41 1.59
CA ILE A 493 21.89 19.52 2.54
C ILE A 493 22.18 19.96 3.98
N GLY A 494 23.45 20.24 4.30
CA GLY A 494 23.85 20.80 5.60
C GLY A 494 23.16 22.12 5.95
N SER A 495 23.03 23.04 4.98
CA SER A 495 22.35 24.32 5.20
C SER A 495 20.85 24.17 5.47
N GLN A 496 20.20 23.19 4.83
CA GLN A 496 18.77 22.91 5.00
C GLN A 496 18.51 22.28 6.38
N LEU A 497 19.35 21.32 6.79
CA LEU A 497 19.29 20.71 8.13
C LEU A 497 19.53 21.74 9.24
N LYS A 498 20.47 22.67 9.04
CA LYS A 498 20.74 23.74 10.01
C LYS A 498 19.54 24.68 10.17
N ARG A 499 18.86 25.04 9.07
CA ARG A 499 17.62 25.85 9.12
C ARG A 499 16.48 25.11 9.80
N ALA A 500 16.35 23.81 9.57
CA ALA A 500 15.34 22.97 10.20
C ALA A 500 15.56 22.80 11.72
N ARG A 501 16.80 22.92 12.22
CA ARG A 501 17.09 22.90 13.67
C ARG A 501 16.94 24.26 14.36
N SER A 502 17.04 25.35 13.61
CA SER A 502 16.90 26.72 14.13
C SER A 502 15.47 27.26 14.11
N ALA A 503 14.56 26.56 13.43
CA ALA A 503 13.12 26.78 13.45
C ALA A 503 12.48 25.83 14.47
#